data_AF-A0A149TVR6-F1
#
_entry.id   AF-A0A149TVR6-F1
#
_cell.length_a   1.000
_cell.length_b   1.000
_cell.length_c   1.000
_cell.angle_alpha   90.00
_cell.angle_beta   90.00
_cell.angle_gamma   90.00
#
_symmetry.space_group_name_H-M   'P 1'
#
loop_
_entity.id
_entity.type
_entity.pdbx_description
1 polymer ?
#
loop_
_entity_poly.entity_id
_entity_poly.type
_entity_poly.pdbx_seq_one_letter_code
_entity_poly.pdbx_strand_id
1 'polypeptide(L)'
;MVFGLAVLSALIWFGLIFFHGKFWQGGPILRPANPSHTPADIAPSVTVVIPARDEAEGIEAALGSLLQQDYPGKLSLILVNDRSEDDTGALARSLPDPMGRLTVLDGADPSPGWSGKLWAVAQGVAEARRQQEQDTGYILLTDADIVHAPTHVSTLVAKAQTDALHMVSEMVELQCESLPERALVPAFVFFFALLYPFAKVNDPESRTAGAAGGTILIRRDTLAEIGGIAALKGALIDDCTLAMCVKQAGGRLYLGHSCLAKSIRPYPYVADVWRMIARTAYVQLRFSPVLLVLTVLAMCVVWVAPGVIALFGHGLAPWVGAATWLVSIGSFVPTLRRFRLSPLWALTLPFVALFYTAATIGSAVNHYCGRGVVWKNRAYREAIPNDGRISQVPAPQEEPIRSAQRGAGPGR
;
A
#
# COMPACT_ATOMS: atom_id res chain seq x y z
N MET A 1 17.87 29.52 -23.43
CA MET A 1 17.59 28.11 -23.04
C MET A 1 17.59 27.92 -21.52
N VAL A 2 18.71 28.18 -20.81
CA VAL A 2 18.82 27.97 -19.34
C VAL A 2 17.76 28.72 -18.53
N PHE A 3 17.50 30.00 -18.84
CA PHE A 3 16.46 30.76 -18.15
C PHE A 3 15.06 30.17 -18.35
N GLY A 4 14.74 29.68 -19.56
CA GLY A 4 13.47 29.01 -19.83
C GLY A 4 13.29 27.73 -19.02
N LEU A 5 14.36 26.95 -18.83
CA LEU A 5 14.35 25.76 -17.98
C LEU A 5 14.16 26.11 -16.50
N ALA A 6 14.77 27.21 -16.04
CA ALA A 6 14.60 27.73 -14.68
C ALA A 6 13.13 28.10 -14.42
N VAL A 7 12.51 28.85 -15.35
CA VAL A 7 11.10 29.24 -15.27
C VAL A 7 10.19 28.03 -15.34
N LEU A 8 10.45 27.07 -16.23
CA LEU A 8 9.67 25.83 -16.32
C LEU A 8 9.67 25.07 -14.98
N SER A 9 10.86 24.88 -14.39
CA SER A 9 10.96 24.20 -13.10
C SER A 9 10.26 24.96 -11.98
N ALA A 10 10.39 26.30 -11.95
CA ALA A 10 9.68 27.15 -11.00
C ALA A 10 8.14 27.04 -11.14
N LEU A 11 7.62 27.02 -12.37
CA LEU A 11 6.19 26.85 -12.64
C LEU A 11 5.69 25.47 -12.20
N ILE A 12 6.47 24.41 -12.42
CA ILE A 12 6.15 23.07 -11.93
C ILE A 12 6.06 23.08 -10.39
N TRP A 13 7.06 23.64 -9.71
CA TRP A 13 7.07 23.73 -8.25
C TRP A 13 5.93 24.59 -7.71
N PHE A 14 5.59 25.69 -8.38
CA PHE A 14 4.41 26.49 -8.05
C PHE A 14 3.13 25.64 -8.14
N GLY A 15 2.96 24.89 -9.23
CA GLY A 15 1.88 23.91 -9.41
C GLY A 15 1.82 22.88 -8.26
N LEU A 16 2.98 22.28 -7.94
CA LEU A 16 3.10 21.26 -6.89
C LEU A 16 2.75 21.80 -5.50
N ILE A 17 3.25 22.98 -5.12
CA ILE A 17 3.03 23.55 -3.79
C ILE A 17 1.59 23.98 -3.58
N PHE A 18 0.97 24.62 -4.58
CA PHE A 18 -0.32 25.28 -4.42
C PHE A 18 -1.52 24.48 -4.93
N PHE A 19 -1.33 23.62 -5.94
CA PHE A 19 -2.43 22.93 -6.64
C PHE A 19 -2.35 21.40 -6.58
N HIS A 20 -1.29 20.84 -5.99
CA HIS A 20 -1.11 19.38 -5.89
C HIS A 20 -1.48 18.83 -4.52
N GLY A 21 -2.66 19.20 -4.02
CA GLY A 21 -3.26 18.55 -2.85
C GLY A 21 -2.45 18.71 -1.56
N LYS A 22 -1.66 19.79 -1.44
CA LYS A 22 -0.79 20.05 -0.29
C LYS A 22 0.08 18.83 0.08
N PHE A 23 0.56 18.08 -0.91
CA PHE A 23 1.30 16.82 -0.70
C PHE A 23 2.51 16.95 0.25
N TRP A 24 3.12 18.13 0.28
CA TRP A 24 4.29 18.45 1.09
C TRP A 24 3.94 18.71 2.56
N GLN A 25 2.67 18.98 2.87
CA GLN A 25 2.18 19.04 4.25
C GLN A 25 2.08 17.60 4.75
N GLY A 26 2.54 17.33 5.98
CA GLY A 26 2.73 15.98 6.54
C GLY A 26 1.46 15.12 6.75
N GLY A 27 0.37 15.41 6.04
CA GLY A 27 -0.86 14.64 5.97
C GLY A 27 -1.69 14.65 7.26
N PRO A 28 -2.94 14.16 7.20
CA PRO A 28 -3.67 13.82 8.41
C PRO A 28 -2.96 12.68 9.16
N ILE A 29 -3.06 12.71 10.49
CA ILE A 29 -2.61 11.64 11.38
C ILE A 29 -3.86 11.07 12.03
N LEU A 30 -4.04 9.76 11.96
CA LEU A 30 -5.10 9.11 12.71
C LEU A 30 -4.68 9.08 14.18
N ARG A 31 -5.40 9.84 15.00
CA ARG A 31 -5.15 9.87 16.44
C ARG A 31 -5.91 8.72 17.10
N PRO A 32 -5.39 8.20 18.23
CA PRO A 32 -6.11 7.18 18.97
C PRO A 32 -7.50 7.67 19.31
N ALA A 33 -8.50 6.85 19.02
CA ALA A 33 -9.84 7.10 19.52
C ALA A 33 -9.78 7.05 21.05
N ASN A 34 -10.52 7.95 21.71
CA ASN A 34 -10.84 7.70 23.11
C ASN A 34 -11.58 6.36 23.17
N PRO A 35 -11.34 5.51 24.19
CA PRO A 35 -12.04 4.24 24.33
C PRO A 35 -13.54 4.49 24.16
N SER A 36 -14.08 4.05 23.03
CA SER A 36 -15.48 4.28 22.74
C SER A 36 -16.26 3.43 23.72
N HIS A 37 -17.16 4.03 24.49
CA HIS A 37 -18.15 3.30 25.29
C HIS A 37 -19.17 2.56 24.41
N THR A 38 -18.92 2.42 23.10
CA THR A 38 -19.72 1.62 22.17
C THR A 38 -19.90 0.24 22.78
N PRO A 39 -21.13 -0.08 23.21
CA PRO A 39 -21.41 -1.38 23.81
C PRO A 39 -21.01 -2.51 22.85
N ALA A 40 -20.50 -3.61 23.41
CA ALA A 40 -19.97 -4.75 22.64
C ALA A 40 -21.01 -5.34 21.66
N ASP A 41 -22.30 -5.23 21.99
CA ASP A 41 -23.45 -5.68 21.23
C ASP A 41 -23.75 -4.84 19.98
N ILE A 42 -23.25 -3.60 19.89
CA ILE A 42 -23.42 -2.75 18.71
C ILE A 42 -22.11 -2.50 17.94
N ALA A 43 -20.97 -2.93 18.49
CA ALA A 43 -19.69 -2.83 17.81
C ALA A 43 -19.66 -3.81 16.61
N PRO A 44 -19.34 -3.35 15.39
CA PRO A 44 -19.30 -4.22 14.22
C PRO A 44 -18.23 -5.29 14.38
N SER A 45 -18.36 -6.43 13.72
CA SER A 45 -17.26 -7.40 13.72
C SER A 45 -16.05 -6.86 12.94
N VAL A 46 -14.87 -7.36 13.29
CA VAL A 46 -13.65 -7.14 12.51
C VAL A 46 -12.96 -8.49 12.31
N THR A 47 -12.60 -8.80 11.06
CA THR A 47 -11.70 -9.91 10.77
C THR A 47 -10.40 -9.38 10.19
N VAL A 48 -9.30 -9.67 10.87
CA VAL A 48 -7.95 -9.33 10.43
C VAL A 48 -7.44 -10.45 9.53
N VAL A 49 -6.96 -10.11 8.34
CA VAL A 49 -6.36 -11.05 7.39
C VAL A 49 -4.89 -10.70 7.24
N ILE A 50 -4.02 -11.67 7.57
CA ILE A 50 -2.56 -11.49 7.63
C ILE A 50 -1.90 -12.48 6.65
N PRO A 51 -1.47 -12.06 5.45
CA PRO A 51 -0.65 -12.90 4.59
C PRO A 51 0.77 -12.99 5.14
N ALA A 52 1.28 -14.21 5.33
CA ALA A 52 2.62 -14.44 5.86
C ALA A 52 3.41 -15.39 4.93
N ARG A 53 4.63 -14.98 4.58
CA ARG A 53 5.59 -15.83 3.87
C ARG A 53 7.01 -15.50 4.31
N ASP A 54 7.69 -16.46 4.92
CA ASP A 54 9.06 -16.33 5.40
C ASP A 54 9.21 -15.12 6.34
N GLU A 55 8.40 -15.08 7.40
CA GLU A 55 8.30 -13.99 8.39
C GLU A 55 8.59 -14.47 9.83
N ALA A 56 9.35 -15.56 10.01
CA ALA A 56 9.60 -16.14 11.34
C ALA A 56 10.20 -15.13 12.33
N GLU A 57 11.04 -14.19 11.86
CA GLU A 57 11.69 -13.17 12.71
C GLU A 57 10.70 -12.16 13.33
N GLY A 58 9.57 -11.88 12.68
CA GLY A 58 8.64 -10.82 13.08
C GLY A 58 7.25 -11.30 13.50
N ILE A 59 6.88 -12.53 13.15
CA ILE A 59 5.49 -12.97 13.21
C ILE A 59 4.93 -13.01 14.64
N GLU A 60 5.74 -13.40 15.62
CA GLU A 60 5.29 -13.46 17.01
C GLU A 60 4.91 -12.08 17.56
N ALA A 61 5.71 -11.05 17.25
CA ALA A 61 5.46 -9.69 17.67
C ALA A 61 4.23 -9.09 16.95
N ALA A 62 4.14 -9.26 15.63
CA ALA A 62 3.01 -8.78 14.84
C ALA A 62 1.70 -9.43 15.28
N LEU A 63 1.64 -10.77 15.31
CA LEU A 63 0.43 -11.50 15.64
C LEU A 63 0.06 -11.37 17.12
N GLY A 64 1.05 -11.38 18.02
CA GLY A 64 0.85 -11.14 19.44
C GLY A 64 0.23 -9.76 19.72
N SER A 65 0.61 -8.73 18.96
CA SER A 65 0.04 -7.38 19.09
C SER A 65 -1.42 -7.30 18.62
N LEU A 66 -1.79 -8.08 17.62
CA LEU A 66 -3.17 -8.19 17.12
C LEU A 66 -4.06 -8.99 18.08
N LEU A 67 -3.52 -10.00 18.76
CA LEU A 67 -4.25 -10.76 19.78
C LEU A 67 -4.59 -9.91 21.01
N GLN A 68 -3.76 -8.90 21.30
CA GLN A 68 -3.91 -7.98 22.43
C GLN A 68 -4.83 -6.77 22.16
N GLN A 69 -5.52 -6.73 21.01
CA GLN A 69 -6.40 -5.60 20.69
C GLN A 69 -7.58 -5.51 21.66
N ASP A 70 -7.87 -4.28 22.09
CA ASP A 70 -8.91 -3.90 23.06
C ASP A 70 -10.30 -3.74 22.44
N TYR A 71 -10.54 -4.42 21.32
CA TYR A 71 -11.74 -4.22 20.53
C TYR A 71 -12.99 -4.76 21.27
N PRO A 72 -14.04 -3.94 21.47
CA PRO A 72 -15.22 -4.35 22.22
C PRO A 72 -16.12 -5.33 21.46
N GLY A 73 -16.10 -5.29 20.13
CA GLY A 73 -16.88 -6.19 19.28
C GLY A 73 -16.21 -7.53 19.02
N LYS A 74 -16.82 -8.35 18.15
CA LYS A 74 -16.23 -9.62 17.72
C LYS A 74 -14.99 -9.36 16.86
N LEU A 75 -13.83 -9.83 17.33
CA LEU A 75 -12.56 -9.78 16.61
C LEU A 75 -12.09 -11.20 16.28
N SER A 76 -11.78 -11.47 15.01
CA SER A 76 -11.12 -12.70 14.57
C SER A 76 -9.87 -12.38 13.74
N LEU A 77 -8.88 -13.27 13.80
CA LEU A 77 -7.62 -13.15 13.08
C LEU A 77 -7.48 -14.38 12.19
N ILE A 78 -7.17 -14.17 10.92
CA ILE A 78 -6.90 -15.21 9.94
C ILE A 78 -5.51 -14.95 9.37
N LEU A 79 -4.54 -15.75 9.83
CA LEU A 79 -3.21 -15.77 9.26
C LEU A 79 -3.16 -16.80 8.13
N VAL A 80 -2.67 -16.40 6.97
CA VAL A 80 -2.47 -17.30 5.83
C VAL A 80 -0.98 -17.51 5.63
N ASN A 81 -0.48 -18.67 6.01
CA ASN A 81 0.89 -19.11 5.80
C ASN A 81 1.07 -19.52 4.32
N ASP A 82 1.51 -18.61 3.46
CA ASP A 82 1.73 -18.86 2.02
C ASP A 82 3.02 -19.64 1.77
N ARG A 83 3.03 -20.90 2.20
CA ARG A 83 4.11 -21.88 1.95
C ARG A 83 5.47 -21.30 2.33
N SER A 84 5.59 -20.86 3.58
CA SER A 84 6.87 -20.46 4.15
C SER A 84 7.83 -21.64 4.20
N GLU A 85 9.11 -21.36 3.97
CA GLU A 85 10.20 -22.33 4.06
C GLU A 85 10.88 -22.31 5.44
N ASP A 86 10.56 -21.31 6.26
CA ASP A 86 10.99 -21.15 7.64
C ASP A 86 9.88 -21.54 8.65
N ASP A 87 10.14 -21.29 9.94
CA ASP A 87 9.24 -21.65 11.04
C ASP A 87 8.00 -20.74 11.17
N THR A 88 7.71 -19.83 10.23
CA THR A 88 6.58 -18.87 10.31
C THR A 88 5.27 -19.53 10.72
N GLY A 89 4.89 -20.61 10.05
CA GLY A 89 3.63 -21.30 10.30
C GLY A 89 3.61 -22.07 11.62
N ALA A 90 4.76 -22.53 12.10
CA ALA A 90 4.87 -23.20 13.40
C ALA A 90 4.75 -22.18 14.54
N LEU A 91 5.50 -21.07 14.46
CA LEU A 91 5.47 -19.98 15.42
C LEU A 91 4.08 -19.36 15.54
N ALA A 92 3.39 -19.12 14.41
CA ALA A 92 2.03 -18.61 14.41
C ALA A 92 1.04 -19.52 15.16
N ARG A 93 1.19 -20.85 15.03
CA ARG A 93 0.32 -21.84 15.68
C ARG A 93 0.63 -22.04 17.16
N SER A 94 1.86 -21.79 17.59
CA SER A 94 2.26 -21.92 19.00
C SER A 94 1.92 -20.70 19.85
N LEU A 95 1.50 -19.59 19.24
CA LEU A 95 1.19 -18.36 19.98
C LEU A 95 0.00 -18.56 20.94
N PRO A 96 0.11 -18.09 22.20
CA PRO A 96 -1.00 -18.13 23.14
C PRO A 96 -2.19 -17.29 22.67
N ASP A 97 -3.33 -17.94 22.49
CA ASP A 97 -4.59 -17.29 22.12
C ASP A 97 -5.69 -17.67 23.13
N PRO A 98 -5.68 -17.05 24.32
CA PRO A 98 -6.64 -17.39 25.38
C PRO A 98 -8.10 -17.07 25.00
N MET A 99 -8.31 -16.24 23.96
CA MET A 99 -9.64 -15.84 23.49
C MET A 99 -10.13 -16.63 22.27
N GLY A 100 -9.32 -17.55 21.73
CA GLY A 100 -9.67 -18.35 20.55
C GLY A 100 -9.97 -17.53 19.31
N ARG A 101 -9.29 -16.39 19.13
CA ARG A 101 -9.48 -15.45 18.00
C ARG A 101 -8.73 -15.87 16.73
N LEU A 102 -7.67 -16.68 16.82
CA LEU A 102 -6.74 -16.97 15.74
C LEU A 102 -7.07 -18.24 14.96
N THR A 103 -7.18 -18.10 13.65
CA THR A 103 -7.16 -19.20 12.67
C THR A 103 -5.89 -19.10 11.83
N VAL A 104 -5.10 -20.16 11.78
CA VAL A 104 -3.93 -20.26 10.89
C VAL A 104 -4.28 -21.19 9.72
N LEU A 105 -4.28 -20.65 8.50
CA LEU A 105 -4.49 -21.40 7.27
C LEU A 105 -3.15 -21.68 6.59
N ASP A 106 -2.98 -22.90 6.09
CA ASP A 106 -1.92 -23.21 5.16
C ASP A 106 -2.35 -22.81 3.74
N GLY A 107 -1.60 -21.92 3.12
CA GLY A 107 -1.92 -21.35 1.81
C GLY A 107 -1.76 -22.37 0.68
N ALA A 108 -2.77 -22.46 -0.18
CA ALA A 108 -2.74 -23.27 -1.39
C ALA A 108 -1.88 -22.63 -2.49
N ASP A 109 -1.57 -23.42 -3.52
CA ASP A 109 -0.88 -22.92 -4.71
C ASP A 109 -1.72 -21.85 -5.45
N PRO A 110 -1.08 -20.76 -5.94
CA PRO A 110 -1.76 -19.67 -6.61
C PRO A 110 -2.26 -20.16 -7.96
N SER A 111 -3.54 -19.89 -8.22
CA SER A 111 -4.07 -20.03 -9.58
C SER A 111 -3.34 -19.08 -10.54
N PRO A 112 -3.28 -19.38 -11.85
CA PRO A 112 -2.65 -18.51 -12.84
C PRO A 112 -3.19 -17.06 -12.78
N GLY A 113 -2.27 -16.08 -12.86
CA GLY A 113 -2.56 -14.65 -12.81
C GLY A 113 -2.63 -14.02 -11.41
N TRP A 114 -2.33 -14.79 -10.35
CA TRP A 114 -2.25 -14.28 -8.99
C TRP A 114 -0.80 -14.06 -8.54
N SER A 115 -0.55 -12.97 -7.81
CA SER A 115 0.66 -12.86 -6.99
C SER A 115 0.47 -13.66 -5.70
N GLY A 116 1.57 -14.14 -5.10
CA GLY A 116 1.52 -14.93 -3.86
C GLY A 116 0.88 -14.16 -2.71
N LYS A 117 1.25 -12.89 -2.50
CA LYS A 117 0.63 -12.02 -1.48
C LYS A 117 -0.87 -11.91 -1.68
N LEU A 118 -1.31 -11.51 -2.88
CA LEU A 118 -2.73 -11.34 -3.17
C LEU A 118 -3.51 -12.66 -3.07
N TRP A 119 -2.88 -13.78 -3.44
CA TRP A 119 -3.50 -15.10 -3.29
C TRP A 119 -3.69 -15.48 -1.83
N ALA A 120 -2.71 -15.19 -0.97
CA ALA A 120 -2.82 -15.39 0.46
C ALA A 120 -3.94 -14.52 1.06
N VAL A 121 -4.01 -13.24 0.67
CA VAL A 121 -5.09 -12.34 1.07
C VAL A 121 -6.45 -12.85 0.58
N ALA A 122 -6.56 -13.32 -0.67
CA ALA A 122 -7.80 -13.85 -1.22
C ALA A 122 -8.31 -15.07 -0.45
N GLN A 123 -7.41 -15.99 -0.09
CA GLN A 123 -7.76 -17.15 0.75
C GLN A 123 -8.23 -16.74 2.14
N GLY A 124 -7.54 -15.78 2.78
CA GLY A 124 -7.94 -15.29 4.10
C GLY A 124 -9.29 -14.58 4.09
N VAL A 125 -9.57 -13.78 3.06
CA VAL A 125 -10.87 -13.13 2.87
C VAL A 125 -11.98 -14.15 2.57
N ALA A 126 -11.68 -15.19 1.79
CA ALA A 126 -12.64 -16.26 1.51
C ALA A 126 -13.00 -17.02 2.80
N GLU A 127 -12.03 -17.31 3.65
CA GLU A 127 -12.27 -17.90 4.98
C GLU A 127 -13.07 -16.95 5.88
N ALA A 128 -12.74 -15.67 5.89
CA ALA A 128 -13.47 -14.65 6.65
C ALA A 128 -14.95 -14.58 6.25
N ARG A 129 -15.27 -14.82 4.98
CA ARG A 129 -16.64 -14.92 4.47
C ARG A 129 -17.29 -16.25 4.86
N ARG A 130 -16.57 -17.37 4.76
CA ARG A 130 -17.08 -18.70 5.14
C ARG A 130 -17.47 -18.77 6.61
N GLN A 131 -16.70 -18.16 7.49
CA GLN A 131 -17.00 -18.12 8.93
C GLN A 131 -18.23 -17.25 9.25
N GLN A 132 -18.54 -16.25 8.41
CA GLN A 132 -19.53 -15.21 8.71
C GLN A 132 -20.16 -14.66 7.42
N GLU A 133 -21.01 -15.46 6.76
CA GLU A 133 -21.51 -15.16 5.41
C GLU A 133 -22.40 -13.90 5.34
N GLN A 134 -23.20 -13.65 6.38
CA GLN A 134 -24.17 -12.54 6.43
C GLN A 134 -23.62 -11.28 7.15
N ASP A 135 -22.32 -11.25 7.43
CA ASP A 135 -21.73 -10.20 8.25
C ASP A 135 -21.33 -8.97 7.43
N THR A 136 -21.73 -7.79 7.90
CA THR A 136 -21.49 -6.49 7.28
C THR A 136 -20.44 -5.65 8.01
N GLY A 137 -19.70 -6.25 8.94
CA GLY A 137 -18.58 -5.61 9.63
C GLY A 137 -17.39 -5.29 8.71
N TYR A 138 -16.18 -5.34 9.26
CA TYR A 138 -14.97 -4.92 8.55
C TYR A 138 -14.00 -6.08 8.33
N ILE A 139 -13.17 -5.93 7.30
CA ILE A 139 -11.95 -6.70 7.08
C ILE A 139 -10.77 -5.75 7.24
N LEU A 140 -9.81 -6.11 8.08
CA LEU A 140 -8.53 -5.44 8.20
C LEU A 140 -7.47 -6.27 7.47
N LEU A 141 -6.94 -5.74 6.37
CA LEU A 141 -5.78 -6.29 5.70
C LEU A 141 -4.52 -5.67 6.31
N THR A 142 -3.57 -6.50 6.75
CA THR A 142 -2.32 -6.00 7.33
C THR A 142 -1.17 -6.98 7.08
N ASP A 143 0.04 -6.45 6.92
CA ASP A 143 1.23 -7.26 6.66
C ASP A 143 1.75 -7.94 7.94
N ALA A 144 2.39 -9.10 7.79
CA ALA A 144 2.91 -9.93 8.89
C ALA A 144 4.13 -9.33 9.64
N ASP A 145 4.56 -8.12 9.27
CA ASP A 145 5.64 -7.35 9.89
C ASP A 145 5.13 -6.05 10.53
N ILE A 146 3.82 -5.90 10.72
CA ILE A 146 3.21 -4.73 11.36
C ILE A 146 2.81 -5.06 12.80
N VAL A 147 3.28 -4.23 13.73
CA VAL A 147 2.89 -4.27 15.14
C VAL A 147 1.83 -3.21 15.38
N HIS A 148 0.73 -3.60 16.03
CA HIS A 148 -0.44 -2.77 16.30
C HIS A 148 -0.53 -2.46 17.79
N ALA A 149 -0.66 -1.18 18.14
CA ALA A 149 -0.98 -0.76 19.49
C ALA A 149 -2.38 -1.29 19.89
N PRO A 150 -2.66 -1.52 21.19
CA PRO A 150 -3.91 -2.17 21.63
C PRO A 150 -5.21 -1.51 21.15
N THR A 151 -5.21 -0.18 21.00
CA THR A 151 -6.35 0.65 20.57
C THR A 151 -6.48 0.82 19.06
N HIS A 152 -5.67 0.12 18.27
CA HIS A 152 -5.55 0.40 16.84
C HIS A 152 -6.82 0.00 16.07
N VAL A 153 -7.31 -1.23 16.25
CA VAL A 153 -8.52 -1.71 15.56
C VAL A 153 -9.73 -0.86 15.92
N SER A 154 -9.92 -0.55 17.22
CA SER A 154 -11.00 0.32 17.69
C SER A 154 -10.91 1.72 17.09
N THR A 155 -9.70 2.27 16.94
CA THR A 155 -9.48 3.58 16.28
C THR A 155 -9.82 3.57 14.80
N LEU A 156 -9.41 2.53 14.04
CA LEU A 156 -9.73 2.42 12.61
C LEU A 156 -11.25 2.32 12.39
N VAL A 157 -11.94 1.50 13.17
CA VAL A 157 -13.40 1.33 13.09
C VAL A 157 -14.11 2.61 13.47
N ALA A 158 -13.73 3.26 14.57
CA ALA A 158 -14.31 4.53 14.98
C ALA A 158 -14.16 5.59 13.89
N LYS A 159 -13.00 5.65 13.21
CA LYS A 159 -12.78 6.55 12.07
C LYS A 159 -13.70 6.22 10.91
N ALA A 160 -13.81 4.94 10.55
CA ALA A 160 -14.67 4.50 9.46
C ALA A 160 -16.14 4.88 9.71
N GLN A 161 -16.64 4.65 10.93
CA GLN A 161 -18.01 4.98 11.30
C GLN A 161 -18.27 6.49 11.39
N THR A 162 -17.40 7.24 12.07
CA THR A 162 -17.58 8.69 12.29
C THR A 162 -17.63 9.47 10.97
N ASP A 163 -16.78 9.10 10.01
CA ASP A 163 -16.67 9.80 8.74
C ASP A 163 -17.46 9.11 7.60
N ALA A 164 -18.21 8.05 7.91
CA ALA A 164 -18.92 7.21 6.95
C ALA A 164 -18.02 6.75 5.77
N LEU A 165 -16.84 6.25 6.10
CA LEU A 165 -15.84 5.79 5.13
C LEU A 165 -16.07 4.33 4.77
N HIS A 166 -15.77 4.00 3.53
CA HIS A 166 -15.84 2.63 3.03
C HIS A 166 -14.50 1.91 3.22
N MET A 167 -13.41 2.68 3.27
CA MET A 167 -12.07 2.17 3.51
C MET A 167 -11.21 3.20 4.26
N VAL A 168 -10.45 2.73 5.24
CA VAL A 168 -9.47 3.48 6.02
C VAL A 168 -8.11 2.81 5.84
N SER A 169 -7.14 3.53 5.29
CA SER A 169 -5.77 3.06 5.09
C SER A 169 -4.79 3.99 5.78
N GLU A 170 -3.70 3.41 6.30
CA GLU A 170 -2.66 4.16 6.97
C GLU A 170 -1.27 3.89 6.40
N MET A 171 -0.52 4.97 6.20
CA MET A 171 0.94 4.88 6.13
C MET A 171 1.47 4.62 7.55
N VAL A 172 1.79 3.35 7.82
CA VAL A 172 2.38 2.90 9.09
C VAL A 172 3.70 3.59 9.38
N GLU A 173 4.10 3.63 10.65
CA GLU A 173 5.43 4.11 11.01
C GLU A 173 6.48 3.11 10.50
N LEU A 174 7.33 3.56 9.58
CA LEU A 174 8.42 2.75 9.04
C LEU A 174 9.65 2.88 9.93
N GLN A 175 10.38 1.78 10.11
CA GLN A 175 11.65 1.78 10.83
C GLN A 175 12.64 2.75 10.16
N CYS A 176 13.29 3.56 10.99
CA CYS A 176 14.13 4.67 10.55
C CYS A 176 15.33 4.88 11.48
N GLU A 177 16.10 3.81 11.71
CA GLU A 177 17.13 3.76 12.74
C GLU A 177 18.54 3.92 12.16
N SER A 178 18.84 3.18 11.09
CA SER A 178 20.12 3.19 10.40
C SER A 178 20.31 4.41 9.49
N LEU A 179 21.57 4.69 9.10
CA LEU A 179 21.88 5.81 8.20
C LEU A 179 21.17 5.70 6.84
N PRO A 180 21.14 4.54 6.15
CA PRO A 180 20.38 4.40 4.91
C PRO A 180 18.89 4.65 5.08
N GLU A 181 18.29 4.17 6.17
CA GLU A 181 16.87 4.40 6.43
C GLU A 181 16.59 5.88 6.66
N ARG A 182 17.37 6.56 7.51
CA ARG A 182 17.24 8.00 7.77
C ARG A 182 17.36 8.85 6.51
N ALA A 183 18.17 8.41 5.55
CA ALA A 183 18.34 9.10 4.28
C ALA A 183 17.19 8.84 3.29
N LEU A 184 16.68 7.60 3.22
CA LEU A 184 15.86 7.14 2.09
C LEU A 184 14.40 6.84 2.45
N VAL A 185 14.09 6.39 3.66
CA VAL A 185 12.73 6.02 4.09
C VAL A 185 11.80 7.24 4.22
N PRO A 186 12.21 8.37 4.81
CA PRO A 186 11.36 9.57 4.80
C PRO A 186 11.04 10.04 3.37
N ALA A 187 12.01 9.91 2.45
CA ALA A 187 11.82 10.26 1.05
C ALA A 187 10.81 9.32 0.36
N PHE A 188 10.78 8.03 0.73
CA PHE A 188 9.75 7.09 0.24
C PHE A 188 8.35 7.63 0.52
N VAL A 189 8.09 8.00 1.78
CA VAL A 189 6.80 8.53 2.23
C VAL A 189 6.48 9.86 1.54
N PHE A 190 7.48 10.73 1.37
CA PHE A 190 7.33 11.99 0.66
C PHE A 190 6.98 11.82 -0.83
N PHE A 191 7.67 10.92 -1.54
CA PHE A 191 7.35 10.63 -2.94
C PHE A 191 6.02 9.89 -3.09
N PHE A 192 5.66 9.04 -2.14
CA PHE A 192 4.32 8.44 -2.11
C PHE A 192 3.24 9.52 -1.97
N ALA A 193 3.41 10.49 -1.07
CA ALA A 193 2.49 11.63 -0.96
C ALA A 193 2.50 12.52 -2.22
N LEU A 194 3.64 12.67 -2.89
CA LEU A 194 3.71 13.36 -4.18
C LEU A 194 2.91 12.64 -5.28
N LEU A 195 2.90 11.31 -5.32
CA LEU A 195 2.12 10.54 -6.29
C LEU A 195 0.63 10.49 -5.91
N TYR A 196 0.35 10.30 -4.62
CA TYR A 196 -0.99 10.17 -4.04
C TYR A 196 -1.19 11.19 -2.91
N PRO A 197 -1.42 12.49 -3.21
CA PRO A 197 -1.59 13.49 -2.17
C PRO A 197 -2.78 13.13 -1.27
N PHE A 198 -2.55 13.03 0.04
CA PHE A 198 -3.56 12.50 0.98
C PHE A 198 -4.84 13.33 0.97
N ALA A 199 -4.74 14.66 0.79
CA ALA A 199 -5.93 15.52 0.65
C ALA A 199 -6.76 15.19 -0.59
N LYS A 200 -6.14 14.83 -1.72
CA LYS A 200 -6.85 14.39 -2.93
C LYS A 200 -7.39 12.98 -2.77
N VAL A 201 -6.69 12.08 -2.08
CA VAL A 201 -7.22 10.73 -1.80
C VAL A 201 -8.48 10.81 -0.92
N ASN A 202 -8.45 11.68 0.09
CA ASN A 202 -9.56 11.84 1.05
C ASN A 202 -10.71 12.71 0.53
N ASP A 203 -10.54 13.33 -0.64
CA ASP A 203 -11.59 14.07 -1.33
C ASP A 203 -12.44 13.09 -2.18
N PRO A 204 -13.74 12.92 -1.88
CA PRO A 204 -14.63 12.04 -2.65
C PRO A 204 -14.77 12.45 -4.12
N GLU A 205 -14.64 13.73 -4.44
CA GLU A 205 -14.78 14.24 -5.82
C GLU A 205 -13.50 14.04 -6.65
N SER A 206 -12.37 13.77 -5.98
CA SER A 206 -11.11 13.52 -6.67
C SER A 206 -11.04 12.11 -7.21
N ARG A 207 -10.56 11.97 -8.45
CA ARG A 207 -10.21 10.67 -9.05
C ARG A 207 -8.94 10.04 -8.46
N THR A 208 -8.21 10.76 -7.62
CA THR A 208 -6.97 10.24 -7.01
C THR A 208 -7.33 9.16 -5.98
N ALA A 209 -6.86 7.94 -6.20
CA ALA A 209 -7.05 6.82 -5.29
C ALA A 209 -5.70 6.23 -4.91
N GLY A 210 -5.46 6.11 -3.60
CA GLY A 210 -4.24 5.53 -3.06
C GLY A 210 -4.51 4.91 -1.70
N ALA A 211 -3.77 3.87 -1.38
CA ALA A 211 -3.73 3.24 -0.08
C ALA A 211 -2.29 2.74 0.19
N ALA A 212 -1.96 2.56 1.45
CA ALA A 212 -0.71 1.97 1.91
C ALA A 212 -0.99 0.60 2.54
N GLY A 213 -0.36 -0.45 2.02
CA GLY A 213 -0.68 -1.85 2.30
C GLY A 213 -0.38 -2.39 3.69
N GLY A 214 0.33 -1.63 4.52
CA GLY A 214 0.59 -2.04 5.90
C GLY A 214 -0.69 -2.18 6.73
N THR A 215 -1.69 -1.32 6.48
CA THR A 215 -2.96 -1.31 7.20
C THR A 215 -4.07 -0.80 6.28
N ILE A 216 -5.03 -1.66 5.94
CA ILE A 216 -6.24 -1.29 5.18
C ILE A 216 -7.47 -1.92 5.83
N LEU A 217 -8.29 -1.11 6.50
CA LEU A 217 -9.62 -1.48 6.95
C LEU A 217 -10.64 -1.20 5.85
N ILE A 218 -11.41 -2.19 5.42
CA ILE A 218 -12.46 -2.05 4.40
C ILE A 218 -13.75 -2.69 4.91
N ARG A 219 -14.90 -2.08 4.58
CA ARG A 219 -16.20 -2.71 4.89
C ARG A 219 -16.38 -3.98 4.05
N ARG A 220 -16.97 -5.01 4.65
CA ARG A 220 -17.22 -6.29 3.98
C ARG A 220 -18.13 -6.15 2.76
N ASP A 221 -19.18 -5.35 2.88
CA ASP A 221 -20.12 -5.08 1.79
C ASP A 221 -19.45 -4.32 0.63
N THR A 222 -18.66 -3.28 0.91
CA THR A 222 -17.86 -2.58 -0.10
C THR A 222 -16.90 -3.54 -0.80
N LEU A 223 -16.20 -4.39 -0.05
CA LEU A 223 -15.29 -5.38 -0.64
C LEU A 223 -16.05 -6.36 -1.56
N ALA A 224 -17.26 -6.77 -1.18
CA ALA A 224 -18.09 -7.64 -2.02
C ALA A 224 -18.59 -6.92 -3.28
N GLU A 225 -19.05 -5.67 -3.17
CA GLU A 225 -19.54 -4.84 -4.28
C GLU A 225 -18.50 -4.63 -5.37
N ILE A 226 -17.23 -4.43 -5.01
CA ILE A 226 -16.14 -4.28 -5.98
C ILE A 226 -15.69 -5.60 -6.60
N GLY A 227 -16.30 -6.75 -6.26
CA GLY A 227 -15.92 -8.07 -6.77
C GLY A 227 -14.91 -8.83 -5.90
N GLY A 228 -14.69 -8.41 -4.66
CA GLY A 228 -13.75 -9.01 -3.72
C GLY A 228 -12.29 -8.80 -4.11
N ILE A 229 -11.40 -9.59 -3.50
CA ILE A 229 -9.97 -9.58 -3.82
C ILE A 229 -9.72 -10.03 -5.28
N ALA A 230 -10.64 -10.76 -5.90
CA ALA A 230 -10.55 -11.18 -7.30
C ALA A 230 -10.51 -10.01 -8.29
N ALA A 231 -11.08 -8.85 -7.95
CA ALA A 231 -10.94 -7.64 -8.77
C ALA A 231 -9.50 -7.13 -8.86
N LEU A 232 -8.64 -7.54 -7.92
CA LEU A 232 -7.21 -7.22 -7.90
C LEU A 232 -6.36 -8.25 -8.64
N LYS A 233 -6.96 -9.28 -9.27
CA LYS A 233 -6.19 -10.29 -10.00
C LYS A 233 -5.37 -9.64 -11.11
N GLY A 234 -4.09 -9.97 -11.23
CA GLY A 234 -3.14 -9.31 -12.14
C GLY A 234 -2.69 -7.91 -11.70
N ALA A 235 -3.19 -7.37 -10.59
CA ALA A 235 -2.67 -6.14 -10.02
C ALA A 235 -1.28 -6.42 -9.44
N LEU A 236 -0.33 -5.59 -9.85
CA LEU A 236 1.03 -5.65 -9.35
C LEU A 236 1.25 -4.79 -8.11
N ILE A 237 0.35 -3.83 -7.87
CA ILE A 237 0.28 -2.99 -6.67
C ILE A 237 -1.16 -3.06 -6.19
N ASP A 238 -1.37 -3.95 -5.22
CA ASP A 238 -2.65 -4.35 -4.67
C ASP A 238 -3.37 -3.20 -3.98
N ASP A 239 -2.67 -2.44 -3.13
CA ASP A 239 -3.27 -1.43 -2.25
C ASP A 239 -3.93 -0.28 -3.04
N CYS A 240 -3.18 0.32 -3.96
CA CYS A 240 -3.66 1.44 -4.76
C CYS A 240 -4.73 0.99 -5.77
N THR A 241 -4.65 -0.24 -6.26
CA THR A 241 -5.71 -0.81 -7.11
C THR A 241 -6.99 -1.04 -6.30
N LEU A 242 -6.90 -1.54 -5.07
CA LEU A 242 -8.05 -1.67 -4.18
C LEU A 242 -8.71 -0.31 -3.90
N ALA A 243 -7.90 0.70 -3.58
CA ALA A 243 -8.38 2.06 -3.40
C ALA A 243 -9.11 2.59 -4.65
N MET A 244 -8.58 2.29 -5.84
CA MET A 244 -9.15 2.70 -7.10
C MET A 244 -10.50 2.03 -7.36
N CYS A 245 -10.62 0.73 -7.14
CA CYS A 245 -11.88 0.00 -7.26
C CYS A 245 -12.96 0.56 -6.32
N VAL A 246 -12.60 0.86 -5.06
CA VAL A 246 -13.52 1.46 -4.09
C VAL A 246 -14.00 2.85 -4.55
N LYS A 247 -13.11 3.72 -5.05
CA LYS A 247 -13.53 5.03 -5.60
C LYS A 247 -14.39 4.90 -6.84
N GLN A 248 -14.09 3.96 -7.73
CA GLN A 248 -14.91 3.72 -8.92
C GLN A 248 -16.32 3.22 -8.57
N ALA A 249 -16.49 2.52 -7.46
CA ALA A 249 -17.78 2.14 -6.90
C ALA A 249 -18.49 3.27 -6.12
N GLY A 250 -17.92 4.48 -6.08
CA GLY A 250 -18.48 5.63 -5.34
C GLY A 250 -18.13 5.66 -3.85
N GLY A 251 -17.23 4.78 -3.40
CA GLY A 251 -16.81 4.69 -2.01
C GLY A 251 -15.91 5.85 -1.56
N ARG A 252 -15.98 6.15 -0.27
CA ARG A 252 -15.17 7.18 0.41
C ARG A 252 -13.96 6.57 1.09
N LEU A 253 -12.80 7.21 0.92
CA LEU A 253 -11.52 6.76 1.44
C LEU A 253 -10.97 7.68 2.52
N TYR A 254 -10.27 7.10 3.47
CA TYR A 254 -9.26 7.81 4.26
C TYR A 254 -7.90 7.19 4.02
N LEU A 255 -6.94 8.06 3.74
CA LEU A 255 -5.51 7.81 3.76
C LEU A 255 -4.88 8.85 4.67
N GLY A 256 -4.19 8.37 5.69
CA GLY A 256 -3.44 9.19 6.61
C GLY A 256 -2.22 8.45 7.09
N HIS A 257 -1.55 9.02 8.08
CA HIS A 257 -0.47 8.30 8.73
C HIS A 257 -0.89 7.73 10.07
N SER A 258 -0.30 6.59 10.41
CA SER A 258 -0.52 5.96 11.71
C SER A 258 0.35 6.58 12.80
N CYS A 259 -0.14 6.47 14.03
CA CYS A 259 0.66 6.52 15.25
C CYS A 259 0.43 5.27 16.12
N LEU A 260 -0.29 4.28 15.59
CA LEU A 260 -0.73 3.06 16.28
C LEU A 260 -0.28 1.78 15.57
N ALA A 261 0.24 1.88 14.34
CA ALA A 261 0.89 0.78 13.64
C ALA A 261 2.30 1.15 13.22
N LYS A 262 3.23 0.21 13.45
CA LYS A 262 4.65 0.32 13.12
C LYS A 262 5.11 -0.93 12.37
N SER A 263 5.81 -0.75 11.26
CA SER A 263 6.54 -1.85 10.61
C SER A 263 7.84 -2.13 11.36
N ILE A 264 8.09 -3.41 11.67
CA ILE A 264 9.31 -3.90 12.31
C ILE A 264 10.31 -4.49 11.31
N ARG A 265 10.07 -4.33 10.01
CA ARG A 265 11.00 -4.79 8.97
C ARG A 265 12.20 -3.85 8.86
N PRO A 266 13.42 -4.35 9.06
CA PRO A 266 14.62 -3.52 8.98
C PRO A 266 15.10 -3.36 7.53
N TYR A 267 15.71 -2.21 7.22
CA TYR A 267 16.41 -1.91 5.96
C TYR A 267 17.83 -1.37 6.24
N PRO A 268 18.71 -2.17 6.86
CA PRO A 268 20.01 -1.69 7.36
C PRO A 268 20.97 -1.22 6.27
N TYR A 269 20.77 -1.65 5.01
CA TYR A 269 21.64 -1.33 3.88
C TYR A 269 20.90 -0.58 2.78
N VAL A 270 21.64 0.27 2.04
CA VAL A 270 21.12 0.98 0.85
C VAL A 270 20.54 0.01 -0.19
N ALA A 271 21.14 -1.18 -0.32
CA ALA A 271 20.68 -2.22 -1.23
C ALA A 271 19.28 -2.74 -0.87
N ASP A 272 18.86 -2.67 0.40
CA ASP A 272 17.55 -3.14 0.84
C ASP A 272 16.47 -2.17 0.35
N VAL A 273 16.70 -0.88 0.52
CA VAL A 273 15.82 0.19 0.01
C VAL A 273 15.79 0.19 -1.52
N TRP A 274 16.94 -0.02 -2.17
CA TRP A 274 17.00 -0.20 -3.63
C TRP A 274 16.10 -1.34 -4.09
N ARG A 275 16.21 -2.53 -3.47
CA ARG A 275 15.39 -3.70 -3.80
C ARG A 275 13.91 -3.45 -3.54
N MET A 276 13.57 -2.74 -2.48
CA MET A 276 12.18 -2.34 -2.18
C MET A 276 11.59 -1.49 -3.31
N ILE A 277 12.32 -0.47 -3.78
CA ILE A 277 11.85 0.43 -4.85
C ILE A 277 11.84 -0.29 -6.21
N ALA A 278 12.95 -0.96 -6.55
CA ALA A 278 13.13 -1.60 -7.84
C ALA A 278 12.13 -2.75 -8.10
N ARG A 279 11.48 -3.26 -7.05
CA ARG A 279 10.43 -4.27 -7.15
C ARG A 279 9.18 -3.76 -7.86
N THR A 280 8.77 -2.52 -7.62
CA THR A 280 7.45 -2.00 -8.05
C THR A 280 7.53 -0.71 -8.87
N ALA A 281 8.69 -0.05 -8.96
CA ALA A 281 8.79 1.25 -9.63
C ALA A 281 8.40 1.20 -11.12
N TYR A 282 8.85 0.21 -11.89
CA TYR A 282 8.51 0.15 -13.32
C TYR A 282 7.06 -0.29 -13.59
N VAL A 283 6.46 -1.01 -12.64
CA VAL A 283 5.02 -1.32 -12.64
C VAL A 283 4.21 -0.03 -12.62
N GLN A 284 4.61 0.96 -11.81
CA GLN A 284 3.90 2.24 -11.76
C GLN A 284 3.94 3.01 -13.08
N LEU A 285 4.95 2.71 -13.90
CA LEU A 285 5.07 3.25 -15.25
C LEU A 285 4.44 2.32 -16.30
N ARG A 286 3.63 1.34 -15.88
CA ARG A 286 2.89 0.40 -16.73
C ARG A 286 3.77 -0.31 -17.75
N PHE A 287 5.02 -0.60 -17.37
CA PHE A 287 6.03 -1.18 -18.26
C PHE A 287 6.24 -0.38 -19.57
N SER A 288 6.01 0.93 -19.56
CA SER A 288 6.16 1.79 -20.74
C SER A 288 7.54 2.45 -20.76
N PRO A 289 8.38 2.17 -21.78
CA PRO A 289 9.65 2.89 -21.97
C PRO A 289 9.47 4.40 -22.13
N VAL A 290 8.37 4.81 -22.77
CA VAL A 290 8.06 6.23 -22.96
C VAL A 290 7.79 6.90 -21.61
N LEU A 291 6.97 6.27 -20.76
CA LEU A 291 6.73 6.79 -19.41
C LEU A 291 8.01 6.81 -18.58
N LEU A 292 8.88 5.80 -18.71
CA LEU A 292 10.20 5.79 -18.06
C LEU A 292 11.06 6.99 -18.46
N VAL A 293 11.24 7.22 -19.77
CA VAL A 293 12.03 8.35 -20.26
C VAL A 293 11.43 9.68 -19.79
N LEU A 294 10.10 9.84 -19.89
CA LEU A 294 9.41 11.05 -19.41
C LEU A 294 9.58 11.25 -17.91
N THR A 295 9.50 10.19 -17.10
CA THR A 295 9.72 10.25 -15.65
C THR A 295 11.16 10.63 -15.32
N VAL A 296 12.15 10.05 -15.99
CA VAL A 296 13.57 10.40 -15.80
C VAL A 296 13.81 11.87 -16.12
N LEU A 297 13.31 12.34 -17.26
CA LEU A 297 13.41 13.76 -17.66
C LEU A 297 12.71 14.67 -16.65
N ALA A 298 11.50 14.31 -16.21
CA ALA A 298 10.77 15.07 -15.19
C ALA A 298 11.53 15.14 -13.87
N MET A 299 12.10 14.02 -13.40
CA MET A 299 12.93 13.99 -12.19
C MET A 299 14.16 14.89 -12.31
N CYS A 300 14.83 14.89 -13.47
CA CYS A 300 15.93 15.82 -13.72
C CYS A 300 15.49 17.28 -13.68
N VAL A 301 14.36 17.65 -14.30
CA VAL A 301 13.85 19.03 -14.33
C VAL A 301 13.37 19.49 -12.95
N VAL A 302 12.73 18.61 -12.17
CA VAL A 302 12.13 18.97 -10.88
C VAL A 302 13.16 18.98 -9.75
N TRP A 303 14.10 18.04 -9.72
CA TRP A 303 14.99 17.83 -8.58
C TRP A 303 16.45 18.24 -8.81
N VAL A 304 16.95 18.14 -10.04
CA VAL A 304 18.38 18.37 -10.35
C VAL A 304 18.58 19.75 -10.96
N ALA A 305 17.76 20.13 -11.94
CA ALA A 305 17.91 21.38 -12.68
C ALA A 305 17.90 22.63 -11.79
N PRO A 306 17.04 22.78 -10.76
CA PRO A 306 17.06 23.96 -9.89
C PRO A 306 18.42 24.21 -9.24
N GLY A 307 19.04 23.16 -8.67
CA GLY A 307 20.35 23.25 -8.02
C GLY A 307 21.48 23.53 -9.01
N VAL A 308 21.49 22.85 -10.17
CA VAL A 308 22.49 23.10 -11.22
C VAL A 308 22.38 24.52 -11.77
N ILE A 309 21.17 25.00 -12.02
CA ILE A 309 20.93 26.37 -12.51
C ILE A 309 21.31 27.40 -11.45
N ALA A 310 21.03 27.14 -10.18
CA ALA A 310 21.41 28.02 -9.07
C ALA A 310 22.93 28.24 -9.00
N LEU A 311 23.73 27.20 -9.27
CA LEU A 311 25.19 27.24 -9.15
C LEU A 311 25.89 27.73 -10.43
N PHE A 312 25.38 27.37 -11.60
CA PHE A 312 26.09 27.57 -12.88
C PHE A 312 25.34 28.45 -13.88
N GLY A 313 24.14 28.95 -13.54
CA GLY A 313 23.39 29.84 -14.41
C GLY A 313 24.03 31.23 -14.54
N HIS A 314 23.52 32.01 -15.49
CA HIS A 314 23.89 33.42 -15.67
C HIS A 314 22.66 34.32 -15.72
N GLY A 315 22.84 35.62 -15.46
CA GLY A 315 21.75 36.60 -15.44
C GLY A 315 20.75 36.33 -14.32
N LEU A 316 19.46 36.30 -14.64
CA LEU A 316 18.39 36.04 -13.67
C LEU A 316 18.18 34.54 -13.36
N ALA A 317 18.73 33.63 -14.16
CA ALA A 317 18.49 32.20 -14.01
C ALA A 317 18.95 31.61 -12.66
N PRO A 318 20.13 31.96 -12.10
CA PRO A 318 20.57 31.48 -10.80
C PRO A 318 19.61 31.81 -9.66
N TRP A 319 19.04 33.01 -9.65
CA TRP A 319 18.11 33.44 -8.61
C TRP A 319 16.80 32.66 -8.66
N VAL A 320 16.26 32.44 -9.86
CA VAL A 320 15.08 31.59 -10.06
C VAL A 320 15.38 30.14 -9.67
N GLY A 321 16.54 29.62 -10.08
CA GLY A 321 17.01 28.29 -9.72
C GLY A 321 17.17 28.11 -8.21
N ALA A 322 17.80 29.07 -7.52
CA ALA A 322 18.02 29.05 -6.09
C ALA A 322 16.69 29.12 -5.32
N ALA A 323 15.78 30.01 -5.70
CA ALA A 323 14.46 30.09 -5.08
C ALA A 323 13.66 28.79 -5.27
N THR A 324 13.67 28.24 -6.49
CA THR A 324 13.01 26.96 -6.80
C THR A 324 13.64 25.81 -6.01
N TRP A 325 14.96 25.79 -5.89
CA TRP A 325 15.68 24.77 -5.13
C TRP A 325 15.34 24.86 -3.64
N LEU A 326 15.32 26.06 -3.05
CA LEU A 326 14.92 26.26 -1.65
C LEU A 326 13.47 25.82 -1.39
N VAL A 327 12.54 26.13 -2.30
CA VAL A 327 11.15 25.64 -2.23
C VAL A 327 11.11 24.12 -2.29
N SER A 328 11.89 23.51 -3.20
CA SER A 328 11.92 22.06 -3.40
C SER A 328 12.38 21.31 -2.15
N ILE A 329 13.49 21.71 -1.54
CA ILE A 329 14.02 21.08 -0.33
C ILE A 329 13.18 21.45 0.89
N GLY A 330 12.65 22.68 0.95
CA GLY A 330 11.77 23.15 2.01
C GLY A 330 10.48 22.32 2.11
N SER A 331 9.97 21.86 0.97
CA SER A 331 8.78 21.00 0.90
C SER A 331 8.95 19.65 1.61
N PHE A 332 10.18 19.18 1.81
CA PHE A 332 10.47 17.90 2.47
C PHE A 332 10.64 18.01 3.99
N VAL A 333 10.81 19.23 4.52
CA VAL A 333 11.02 19.47 5.96
C VAL A 333 9.87 18.94 6.83
N PRO A 334 8.58 19.07 6.47
CA PRO A 334 7.49 18.49 7.27
C PRO A 334 7.61 16.97 7.42
N THR A 335 8.01 16.26 6.35
CA THR A 335 8.26 14.82 6.42
C THR A 335 9.44 14.50 7.32
N LEU A 336 10.55 15.22 7.22
CA LEU A 336 11.71 15.03 8.12
C LEU A 336 11.35 15.25 9.59
N ARG A 337 10.56 16.28 9.90
CA ARG A 337 10.07 16.54 11.27
C ARG A 337 9.22 15.40 11.81
N ARG A 338 8.41 14.76 10.95
CA ARG A 338 7.61 13.58 11.32
C ARG A 338 8.51 12.42 11.76
N PHE A 339 9.58 12.17 11.03
CA PHE A 339 10.60 11.17 11.36
C PHE A 339 11.57 11.64 12.46
N ARG A 340 11.34 12.81 13.08
CA ARG A 340 12.20 13.42 14.10
C ARG A 340 13.65 13.60 13.64
N LEU A 341 13.85 13.85 12.35
CA LEU A 341 15.15 14.10 11.74
C LEU A 341 15.44 15.59 11.61
N SER A 342 16.74 15.92 11.59
CA SER A 342 17.20 17.29 11.35
C SER A 342 16.74 17.79 9.97
N PRO A 343 16.21 19.03 9.85
CA PRO A 343 15.88 19.65 8.58
C PRO A 343 17.05 19.73 7.59
N LEU A 344 18.30 19.65 8.07
CA LEU A 344 19.49 19.65 7.21
C LEU A 344 19.53 18.47 6.23
N TRP A 345 18.86 17.36 6.56
CA TRP A 345 18.69 16.24 5.62
C TRP A 345 17.96 16.65 4.34
N ALA A 346 17.22 17.76 4.33
CA ALA A 346 16.55 18.25 3.13
C ALA A 346 17.52 18.60 1.99
N LEU A 347 18.76 18.97 2.32
CA LEU A 347 19.81 19.22 1.33
C LEU A 347 20.19 17.97 0.53
N THR A 348 19.95 16.78 1.10
CA THR A 348 20.24 15.50 0.43
C THR A 348 19.16 15.09 -0.57
N LEU A 349 18.00 15.75 -0.55
CA LEU A 349 16.83 15.36 -1.34
C LEU A 349 17.10 15.22 -2.85
N PRO A 350 17.87 16.10 -3.53
CA PRO A 350 18.22 15.91 -4.94
C PRO A 350 19.00 14.61 -5.20
N PHE A 351 19.92 14.24 -4.30
CA PHE A 351 20.68 12.99 -4.40
C PHE A 351 19.80 11.77 -4.12
N VAL A 352 18.87 11.88 -3.17
CA VAL A 352 17.87 10.85 -2.92
C VAL A 352 16.95 10.70 -4.13
N ALA A 353 16.49 11.78 -4.75
CA ALA A 353 15.69 11.73 -5.98
C ALA A 353 16.44 11.03 -7.13
N LEU A 354 17.75 11.29 -7.28
CA LEU A 354 18.60 10.58 -8.23
C LEU A 354 18.69 9.09 -7.92
N PHE A 355 18.82 8.72 -6.64
CA PHE A 355 18.80 7.31 -6.22
C PHE A 355 17.48 6.61 -6.58
N TYR A 356 16.34 7.23 -6.29
CA TYR A 356 15.02 6.70 -6.64
C TYR A 356 14.82 6.60 -8.16
N THR A 357 15.33 7.58 -8.91
CA THR A 357 15.33 7.57 -10.38
C THR A 357 16.18 6.40 -10.90
N ALA A 358 17.38 6.20 -10.36
CA ALA A 358 18.24 5.09 -10.71
C ALA A 358 17.60 3.73 -10.36
N ALA A 359 16.96 3.60 -9.19
CA ALA A 359 16.24 2.39 -8.80
C ALA A 359 15.05 2.11 -9.73
N THR A 360 14.38 3.15 -10.22
CA THR A 360 13.30 3.04 -11.22
C THR A 360 13.84 2.52 -12.56
N ILE A 361 14.98 3.02 -13.02
CA ILE A 361 15.67 2.49 -14.20
C ILE A 361 16.09 1.03 -13.96
N GLY A 362 16.64 0.73 -12.78
CA GLY A 362 17.01 -0.63 -12.38
C GLY A 362 15.82 -1.60 -12.37
N SER A 363 14.63 -1.14 -11.98
CA SER A 363 13.37 -1.88 -12.08
C SER A 363 13.05 -2.25 -13.54
N ALA A 364 13.20 -1.30 -14.46
CA ALA A 364 13.00 -1.54 -15.90
C ALA A 364 14.03 -2.52 -16.48
N VAL A 365 15.30 -2.37 -16.12
CA VAL A 365 16.37 -3.31 -16.52
C VAL A 365 16.06 -4.72 -16.02
N ASN A 366 15.65 -4.88 -14.75
CA ASN A 366 15.27 -6.18 -14.21
C ASN A 366 14.10 -6.82 -14.96
N HIS A 367 13.11 -6.02 -15.37
CA HIS A 367 12.00 -6.50 -16.20
C HIS A 367 12.49 -7.03 -17.55
N TYR A 368 13.28 -6.27 -18.29
CA TYR A 368 13.82 -6.69 -19.60
C TYR A 368 14.83 -7.83 -19.52
N CYS A 369 15.54 -7.97 -18.39
CA CYS A 369 16.42 -9.11 -18.11
C CYS A 369 15.66 -10.36 -17.62
N GLY A 370 14.32 -10.36 -17.62
CA GLY A 370 13.50 -11.51 -17.23
C GLY A 370 13.50 -11.84 -15.73
N ARG A 371 13.95 -10.90 -14.88
CA ARG A 371 13.95 -11.05 -13.41
C ARG A 371 12.59 -10.73 -12.78
N GLY A 372 11.65 -10.13 -13.54
CA GLY A 372 10.25 -9.94 -13.15
C GLY A 372 10.04 -9.10 -11.88
N VAL A 373 8.80 -9.06 -11.38
CA VAL A 373 8.48 -8.49 -10.07
C VAL A 373 8.70 -9.58 -9.02
N VAL A 374 9.50 -9.29 -7.99
CA VAL A 374 9.90 -10.29 -7.00
C VAL A 374 9.22 -10.02 -5.66
N TRP A 375 8.40 -10.94 -5.14
CA TRP A 375 7.93 -10.90 -3.75
C TRP A 375 8.66 -11.98 -2.95
N LYS A 376 9.41 -11.57 -1.92
CA LYS A 376 10.35 -12.44 -1.18
C LYS A 376 11.26 -13.19 -2.17
N ASN A 377 11.26 -14.52 -2.18
CA ASN A 377 12.09 -15.34 -3.06
C ASN A 377 11.41 -15.74 -4.39
N ARG A 378 10.22 -15.19 -4.72
CA ARG A 378 9.47 -15.56 -5.94
C ARG A 378 9.39 -14.43 -6.95
N ALA A 379 9.85 -14.72 -8.18
CA ALA A 379 9.69 -13.84 -9.33
C ALA A 379 8.39 -14.17 -10.10
N TYR A 380 7.56 -13.17 -10.33
CA TYR A 380 6.36 -13.28 -11.18
C TYR A 380 6.73 -12.86 -12.60
N ARG A 381 6.62 -13.80 -13.54
CA ARG A 381 6.91 -13.60 -14.98
C ARG A 381 5.69 -13.20 -15.81
N GLU A 382 4.48 -13.49 -15.34
CA GLU A 382 3.22 -13.38 -16.12
C GLU A 382 2.23 -12.35 -15.57
N ALA A 383 2.70 -11.32 -14.85
CA ALA A 383 1.81 -10.28 -14.38
C ALA A 383 1.34 -9.41 -15.56
N ILE A 384 0.17 -9.74 -16.12
CA ILE A 384 -0.57 -8.87 -17.04
C ILE A 384 -1.03 -7.66 -16.22
N PRO A 385 -0.66 -6.42 -16.57
CA PRO A 385 -1.03 -5.25 -15.78
C PRO A 385 -2.57 -5.08 -15.77
N ASN A 386 -3.19 -5.35 -14.62
CA ASN A 386 -4.55 -4.91 -14.32
C ASN A 386 -4.50 -3.43 -13.92
N ASP A 387 -5.17 -2.56 -14.66
CA ASP A 387 -5.19 -1.12 -14.45
C ASP A 387 -6.28 -0.65 -13.47
N GLY A 388 -6.90 -1.57 -12.73
CA GLY A 388 -7.94 -1.28 -11.76
C GLY A 388 -9.28 -0.90 -12.39
N ARG A 389 -9.48 -1.19 -13.68
CA ARG A 389 -10.82 -1.12 -14.28
C ARG A 389 -11.60 -2.35 -13.86
N ILE A 390 -12.78 -2.12 -13.28
CA ILE A 390 -13.77 -3.18 -13.02
C ILE A 390 -14.10 -3.83 -14.37
N SER A 391 -13.48 -4.97 -14.65
CA SER A 391 -13.90 -5.82 -15.76
C SER A 391 -15.18 -6.50 -15.30
N GLN A 392 -16.27 -6.35 -16.05
CA GLN A 392 -17.48 -7.12 -15.81
C GLN A 392 -17.12 -8.61 -15.98
N VAL A 393 -16.88 -9.30 -14.87
CA VAL A 393 -16.73 -10.75 -14.87
C VAL A 393 -18.10 -11.30 -15.29
N PRO A 394 -18.22 -12.04 -16.40
CA PRO A 394 -19.49 -12.69 -16.73
C PRO A 394 -19.83 -13.64 -15.59
N ALA A 395 -21.08 -13.62 -15.14
CA ALA A 395 -21.58 -14.59 -14.17
C ALA A 395 -21.20 -16.02 -14.62
N PRO A 396 -20.85 -16.93 -13.68
CA PRO A 396 -20.54 -18.30 -14.05
C PRO A 396 -21.72 -18.88 -14.82
N GLN A 397 -21.48 -19.29 -16.07
CA GLN A 397 -22.46 -20.07 -16.81
C GLN A 397 -22.64 -21.39 -16.08
N GLU A 398 -23.81 -21.61 -15.51
CA GLU A 398 -24.22 -22.92 -15.01
C GLU A 398 -24.15 -23.91 -16.19
N GLU A 399 -23.21 -24.86 -16.13
CA GLU A 399 -23.25 -26.02 -17.01
C GLU A 399 -24.55 -26.78 -16.72
N PRO A 400 -25.38 -27.06 -17.74
CA PRO A 400 -26.60 -27.81 -17.51
C PRO A 400 -26.23 -29.25 -17.15
N ILE A 401 -26.61 -29.64 -15.94
CA ILE A 401 -26.65 -31.01 -15.46
C ILE A 401 -27.40 -31.84 -16.50
N ARG A 402 -26.68 -32.68 -17.26
CA ARG A 402 -27.28 -33.67 -18.15
C ARG A 402 -28.07 -34.66 -17.28
N SER A 403 -29.38 -34.49 -17.27
CA SER A 403 -30.35 -35.44 -16.77
C SER A 403 -30.27 -36.73 -17.60
N ALA A 404 -29.62 -37.77 -17.07
CA ALA A 404 -29.76 -39.12 -17.58
C ALA A 404 -31.16 -39.64 -17.21
N GLN A 405 -32.17 -39.30 -18.01
CA GLN A 405 -33.46 -39.98 -17.98
C GLN A 405 -33.41 -41.26 -18.79
N ARG A 406 -33.85 -42.32 -18.11
CA ARG A 406 -34.12 -43.66 -18.60
C ARG A 406 -35.07 -43.62 -19.80
N GLY A 407 -34.74 -44.34 -20.86
CA GLY A 407 -35.67 -44.79 -21.88
C GLY A 407 -35.61 -46.32 -21.97
N ALA A 408 -36.47 -46.99 -21.21
CA ALA A 408 -36.83 -48.38 -21.49
C ALA A 408 -37.94 -48.38 -22.55
N GLY A 409 -37.76 -49.14 -23.62
CA GLY A 409 -38.78 -49.42 -24.63
C GLY A 409 -38.47 -50.76 -25.31
N PRO A 410 -39.39 -51.74 -25.35
CA PRO A 410 -39.11 -53.11 -25.75
C PRO A 410 -39.39 -53.38 -27.24
N GLY A 411 -38.73 -54.41 -27.78
CA GLY A 411 -39.25 -55.23 -28.88
C GLY A 411 -38.69 -54.95 -30.27
N ARG A 412 -37.78 -55.80 -30.74
CA ARG A 412 -38.09 -56.94 -31.63
C ARG A 412 -36.91 -57.89 -31.71
#